data_AF-A0A8T9DEJ4-F1
#
_entry.id   AF-A0A8T9DEJ4-F1
#
_cell.length_a   1.000
_cell.length_b   1.000
_cell.length_c   1.000
_cell.angle_alpha   90.00
_cell.angle_beta   90.00
_cell.angle_gamma   90.00
#
_symmetry.space_group_name_H-M   'P 1'
#
loop_
_entity.id
_entity.type
_entity.pdbx_description
1 polymer ?
#
loop_
_entity_poly.entity_id
_entity_poly.type
_entity_poly.pdbx_seq_one_letter_code
_entity_poly.pdbx_strand_id
1 'polypeptide(L)'
;MRVTSDLWVSALLRRVFGAGGFAAVVNRGATEAGAVFVLARGRLGEMALYGPAPQTSYDSAKPDDRFFSLLAAGDDPAVLDTRLEREKKFDPDIWVVEIEAGTVPVEELISVKTP
;
A
#
# COMPACT_ATOMS: atom_id res chain seq x y z
N MET A 1 18.33 -8.84 -2.37
CA MET A 1 17.34 -9.84 -1.92
C MET A 1 16.15 -9.08 -1.35
N ARG A 2 15.00 -9.14 -2.01
CA ARG A 2 13.79 -8.44 -1.59
C ARG A 2 13.19 -9.08 -0.33
N VAL A 3 12.75 -8.25 0.62
CA VAL A 3 12.08 -8.71 1.84
C VAL A 3 10.71 -9.33 1.54
N THR A 4 10.33 -10.32 2.36
CA THR A 4 9.01 -10.98 2.24
C THR A 4 7.88 -9.98 2.46
N SER A 5 6.72 -10.22 1.86
CA SER A 5 5.55 -9.35 2.00
C SER A 5 5.13 -9.21 3.46
N ASP A 6 5.17 -10.31 4.21
CA ASP A 6 4.84 -10.34 5.63
C ASP A 6 5.75 -9.44 6.48
N LEU A 7 7.07 -9.54 6.25
CA LEU A 7 8.05 -8.71 6.95
C LEU A 7 7.90 -7.24 6.58
N TRP A 8 7.69 -6.95 5.30
CA TRP A 8 7.50 -5.59 4.81
C TRP A 8 6.26 -4.94 5.41
N VAL A 9 5.11 -5.63 5.42
CA VAL A 9 3.86 -5.14 6.02
C VAL A 9 4.04 -4.91 7.52
N SER A 10 4.69 -5.84 8.22
CA SER A 10 5.01 -5.69 9.64
C SER A 10 5.91 -4.48 9.92
N ALA A 11 6.82 -4.14 9.02
CA ALA A 11 7.66 -2.95 9.14
C ALA A 11 6.85 -1.66 8.85
N LEU A 12 5.95 -1.68 7.86
CA LEU A 12 5.06 -0.55 7.57
C LEU A 12 4.18 -0.22 8.77
N LEU A 13 3.53 -1.21 9.39
CA LEU A 13 2.70 -1.02 10.58
C LEU A 13 3.49 -0.31 11.69
N ARG A 14 4.71 -0.78 11.98
CA ARG A 14 5.57 -0.14 12.98
C ARG A 14 5.93 1.31 12.65
N ARG A 15 6.21 1.61 11.37
CA ARG A 15 6.49 2.99 10.92
C ARG A 15 5.28 3.90 11.11
N VAL A 16 4.09 3.44 10.71
CA VAL A 16 2.84 4.20 10.84
C VAL A 16 2.55 4.48 12.32
N PHE A 17 2.59 3.46 13.18
CA PHE A 17 2.37 3.65 14.62
C PHE A 17 3.43 4.53 15.27
N GLY A 18 4.71 4.38 14.88
CA GLY A 18 5.80 5.22 15.37
C GLY A 18 5.64 6.69 14.99
N ALA A 19 4.96 6.99 13.88
CA ALA A 19 4.63 8.34 13.45
C ALA A 19 3.30 8.87 14.05
N GLY A 20 2.68 8.12 14.97
CA GLY A 20 1.40 8.48 15.61
C GLY A 20 0.18 8.26 14.71
N GLY A 21 0.32 7.49 13.64
CA GLY A 21 -0.80 7.09 12.77
C GLY A 21 -1.43 5.77 13.22
N PHE A 22 -2.39 5.30 12.44
CA PHE A 22 -3.04 4.01 12.63
C PHE A 22 -2.85 3.11 11.42
N ALA A 23 -2.67 1.81 11.62
CA ALA A 23 -2.57 0.85 10.53
C ALA A 23 -3.24 -0.48 10.88
N ALA A 24 -3.89 -1.10 9.90
CA ALA A 24 -4.53 -2.40 10.06
C ALA A 24 -4.34 -3.27 8.80
N VAL A 25 -4.14 -4.57 9.00
CA VAL A 25 -4.18 -5.53 7.89
C VAL A 25 -5.63 -5.93 7.66
N VAL A 26 -6.20 -5.53 6.53
CA VAL A 26 -7.57 -5.84 6.12
C VAL A 26 -7.64 -7.20 5.43
N ASN A 27 -6.64 -7.52 4.62
CA ASN A 27 -6.49 -8.83 3.99
C ASN A 27 -5.04 -9.29 4.06
N ARG A 28 -4.85 -10.55 4.44
CA ARG A 28 -3.54 -11.19 4.48
C ARG A 28 -3.36 -12.05 3.24
N GLY A 29 -2.39 -11.68 2.41
CA GLY A 29 -2.03 -12.41 1.20
C GLY A 29 -0.88 -13.39 1.39
N ALA A 30 -0.26 -13.80 0.28
CA ALA A 30 0.91 -14.68 0.29
C ALA A 30 2.09 -14.06 1.06
N THR A 31 2.66 -14.81 2.01
CA THR A 31 3.67 -14.31 2.96
C THR A 31 4.98 -13.93 2.29
N GLU A 32 5.44 -14.72 1.32
CA GLU A 32 6.74 -14.53 0.68
C GLU A 32 6.71 -13.41 -0.37
N ALA A 33 5.78 -13.46 -1.31
CA ALA A 33 5.81 -12.61 -2.51
C ALA A 33 4.47 -11.93 -2.87
N GLY A 34 3.45 -11.96 -2.00
CA GLY A 34 2.15 -11.35 -2.30
C GLY A 34 2.23 -9.87 -2.67
N ALA A 35 1.41 -9.45 -3.63
CA ALA A 35 1.24 -8.04 -3.99
C ALA A 35 0.66 -7.27 -2.79
N VAL A 36 1.14 -6.06 -2.54
CA VAL A 36 0.67 -5.24 -1.41
C VAL A 36 -0.07 -4.03 -1.95
N PHE A 37 -1.28 -3.84 -1.45
CA PHE A 37 -2.11 -2.66 -1.68
C PHE A 37 -2.25 -1.91 -0.36
N VAL A 38 -2.17 -0.58 -0.44
CA VAL A 38 -2.27 0.31 0.71
C VAL A 38 -3.45 1.25 0.50
N LEU A 39 -4.45 1.13 1.35
CA LEU A 39 -5.58 2.06 1.41
C LEU A 39 -5.26 3.12 2.46
N ALA A 40 -4.93 4.32 2.02
CA ALA A 40 -4.74 5.46 2.90
C ALA A 40 -6.07 6.18 3.12
N ARG A 41 -6.37 6.48 4.38
CA ARG A 41 -7.46 7.36 4.79
C ARG A 41 -6.86 8.61 5.44
N GLY A 42 -7.31 9.77 4.99
CA GLY A 42 -7.00 11.04 5.59
C GLY A 42 -8.05 11.44 6.62
N ARG A 43 -7.70 12.42 7.46
CA ARG A 43 -8.55 12.85 8.58
C ARG A 43 -9.79 13.60 8.14
N LEU A 44 -9.78 14.15 6.92
CA LEU A 44 -10.89 14.93 6.37
C LEU A 44 -11.77 14.09 5.43
N GLY A 45 -11.55 12.77 5.37
CA GLY A 45 -12.34 11.83 4.57
C GLY A 45 -11.78 11.57 3.18
N GLU A 46 -10.67 12.22 2.80
CA GLU A 46 -9.93 11.89 1.58
C GLU A 46 -9.33 10.49 1.67
N MET A 47 -9.36 9.74 0.57
CA MET A 47 -8.83 8.40 0.51
C MET A 47 -8.00 8.20 -0.75
N ALA A 48 -6.98 7.35 -0.64
CA ALA A 48 -6.09 7.01 -1.73
C ALA A 48 -5.74 5.52 -1.69
N LEU A 49 -5.85 4.85 -2.83
CA LEU A 49 -5.44 3.47 -3.02
C LEU A 49 -4.11 3.45 -3.78
N TYR A 50 -3.09 2.92 -3.12
CA TYR A 50 -1.79 2.65 -3.72
C TYR A 50 -1.64 1.16 -3.98
N GLY A 51 -1.03 0.81 -5.10
CA GLY A 51 -0.70 -0.57 -5.46
C GLY A 51 0.70 -0.70 -6.02
N PRO A 52 1.14 -1.92 -6.35
CA PRO A 52 2.49 -2.16 -6.87
C PRO A 52 2.74 -1.35 -8.14
N ALA A 53 3.84 -0.59 -8.17
CA ALA A 53 4.22 0.15 -9.36
C ALA A 53 4.60 -0.82 -10.52
N PRO A 54 4.34 -0.45 -11.79
CA PRO A 54 4.71 -1.26 -12.94
C PRO A 54 6.21 -1.58 -12.97
N GLN A 55 6.59 -2.75 -13.50
CA GLN A 55 8.00 -3.16 -13.61
C GLN A 55 8.87 -2.18 -14.42
N THR A 56 8.28 -1.44 -15.36
CA THR A 56 8.95 -0.37 -16.13
C THR A 56 9.40 0.83 -15.28
N SER A 57 8.86 0.97 -14.07
CA SER A 57 9.22 2.03 -13.11
C SER A 57 10.41 1.65 -12.22
N TYR A 58 10.91 0.41 -12.30
CA TYR A 58 12.11 0.00 -11.57
C TYR A 58 13.33 0.42 -12.37
N ASP A 59 13.93 1.54 -11.98
CA ASP A 59 15.28 1.85 -12.43
C ASP A 59 16.20 0.77 -11.84
N SER A 60 17.02 0.17 -12.71
CA SER A 60 17.86 -1.01 -12.46
C SER A 60 18.83 -0.91 -11.25
N ALA A 61 18.90 0.26 -10.61
CA ALA A 61 19.77 0.57 -9.48
C ALA A 61 19.28 0.09 -8.10
N LYS A 62 17.98 -0.13 -7.89
CA LYS A 62 17.44 -0.62 -6.59
C LYS A 62 16.27 -1.62 -6.75
N PRO A 63 16.56 -2.85 -7.21
CA PRO A 63 15.53 -3.89 -7.40
C PRO A 63 14.92 -4.42 -6.09
N ASP A 64 15.49 -4.09 -4.93
CA ASP A 64 15.09 -4.66 -3.63
C ASP A 64 13.96 -3.88 -2.92
N ASP A 65 13.66 -2.64 -3.33
CA ASP A 65 12.60 -1.82 -2.73
C ASP A 65 11.25 -1.99 -3.43
N ARG A 66 10.16 -2.05 -2.65
CA ARG A 66 8.78 -2.06 -3.19
C ARG A 66 8.38 -0.63 -3.52
N PHE A 67 8.12 -0.36 -4.80
CA PHE A 67 7.54 0.91 -5.24
C PHE A 67 6.03 0.81 -5.40
N PHE A 68 5.36 1.90 -5.10
CA PHE A 68 3.92 2.03 -5.18
C PHE A 68 3.52 3.13 -6.15
N SER A 69 2.41 2.95 -6.86
CA SER A 69 1.80 3.99 -7.66
C SER A 69 0.38 4.25 -7.18
N LEU A 70 -0.08 5.49 -7.27
CA LEU A 70 -1.46 5.85 -6.97
C LEU A 70 -2.39 5.23 -8.03
N LEU A 71 -3.30 4.36 -7.61
CA LEU A 71 -4.26 3.71 -8.50
C LEU A 71 -5.58 4.46 -8.60
N ALA A 72 -6.00 5.06 -7.48
CA ALA A 72 -7.21 5.86 -7.38
C ALA A 72 -7.13 6.75 -6.13
N ALA A 73 -7.73 7.93 -6.19
CA ALA A 73 -7.92 8.82 -5.05
C ALA A 73 -9.29 9.49 -5.15
N GLY A 74 -9.89 9.80 -4.01
CA GLY A 74 -11.20 10.43 -3.93
C GLY A 74 -11.79 10.39 -2.52
N ASP A 75 -12.97 10.98 -2.38
CA ASP A 75 -13.79 11.02 -1.18
C ASP A 75 -14.87 9.93 -1.15
N ASP A 76 -15.15 9.28 -2.28
CA ASP A 76 -16.10 8.16 -2.37
C ASP A 76 -15.43 6.81 -2.08
N PRO A 77 -15.75 6.15 -0.94
CA PRO A 77 -15.18 4.85 -0.61
C PRO A 77 -15.55 3.78 -1.63
N ALA A 78 -16.74 3.88 -2.26
CA ALA A 78 -17.26 2.84 -3.15
C ALA A 78 -16.40 2.67 -4.41
N VAL A 79 -15.77 3.75 -4.89
CA VAL A 79 -14.87 3.71 -6.04
C VAL A 79 -13.60 2.91 -5.71
N LEU A 80 -13.03 3.15 -4.53
CA LEU A 80 -11.81 2.48 -4.07
C LEU A 80 -12.07 1.01 -3.76
N ASP A 81 -13.17 0.71 -3.07
CA ASP A 81 -13.60 -0.65 -2.78
C ASP A 81 -13.85 -1.44 -4.07
N THR A 82 -14.55 -0.85 -5.05
CA THR A 82 -14.76 -1.48 -6.36
C THR A 82 -13.44 -1.78 -7.06
N ARG A 83 -12.47 -0.86 -6.99
CA ARG A 83 -11.14 -1.06 -7.60
C ARG A 83 -10.40 -2.20 -6.90
N LEU A 84 -10.44 -2.25 -5.57
CA LEU A 84 -9.80 -3.27 -4.75
C LEU A 84 -10.42 -4.65 -4.96
N GLU A 85 -11.74 -4.75 -5.05
CA GLU A 85 -12.45 -5.99 -5.33
C GLU A 85 -12.11 -6.56 -6.72
N ARG A 86 -11.85 -5.71 -7.71
CA ARG A 86 -11.35 -6.17 -9.02
C ARG A 86 -9.97 -6.81 -8.90
N GLU A 87 -9.09 -6.23 -8.08
CA GLU A 87 -7.74 -6.79 -7.83
C GLU A 87 -7.83 -8.12 -7.08
N LYS A 88 -8.66 -8.21 -6.02
CA LYS A 88 -8.89 -9.47 -5.29
C LYS A 88 -9.44 -10.60 -6.16
N LYS A 89 -10.29 -10.27 -7.15
CA LYS A 89 -10.80 -11.25 -8.12
C LYS A 89 -9.71 -11.75 -9.07
N PHE A 90 -8.73 -10.91 -9.38
CA PHE A 90 -7.63 -11.27 -10.25
C PHE A 90 -6.57 -12.09 -9.51
N ASP A 91 -6.23 -11.67 -8.29
CA ASP A 91 -5.29 -12.35 -7.40
C ASP A 91 -5.85 -12.35 -5.96
N PRO A 92 -6.33 -13.49 -5.44
CA PRO A 92 -6.86 -13.56 -4.08
C PRO A 92 -5.75 -13.48 -3.01
N ASP A 93 -4.48 -13.69 -3.39
CA ASP A 93 -3.33 -13.73 -2.47
C ASP A 93 -2.67 -12.36 -2.26
N ILE A 94 -3.44 -11.28 -2.48
CA ILE A 94 -2.98 -9.91 -2.25
C ILE A 94 -3.08 -9.50 -0.77
N TRP A 95 -2.12 -8.72 -0.33
CA TRP A 95 -2.19 -7.99 0.93
C TRP A 95 -2.95 -6.69 0.76
N VAL A 96 -3.83 -6.40 1.72
CA VAL A 96 -4.49 -5.11 1.83
C VAL A 96 -4.20 -4.55 3.21
N VAL A 97 -3.52 -3.42 3.25
CA VAL A 97 -3.20 -2.70 4.48
C VAL A 97 -3.92 -1.36 4.44
N GLU A 98 -4.72 -1.09 5.45
CA GLU A 98 -5.30 0.23 5.66
C GLU A 98 -4.38 1.05 6.56
N ILE A 99 -4.18 2.32 6.21
CA ILE A 99 -3.39 3.26 7.01
C ILE A 99 -4.13 4.60 7.15
N GLU A 100 -4.01 5.19 8.33
CA GLU A 100 -4.29 6.59 8.59
C GLU A 100 -2.97 7.28 8.97
N ALA A 101 -2.62 8.33 8.24
CA ALA A 101 -1.38 9.05 8.47
C ALA A 101 -1.40 9.82 9.81
N GLY A 102 -0.30 9.72 10.54
CA GLY A 102 -0.11 10.41 11.81
C GLY A 102 0.42 11.83 11.60
N THR A 103 1.70 12.01 11.93
CA THR A 103 2.42 13.28 11.80
C THR A 103 3.18 13.41 10.49
N VAL A 104 3.39 12.31 9.78
CA VAL A 104 4.10 12.26 8.49
C VAL A 104 3.12 11.88 7.38
N PRO A 105 3.30 12.41 6.16
CA PRO A 105 2.46 12.06 5.01
C PRO A 105 2.66 10.61 4.57
N VAL A 106 1.68 10.06 3.85
CA VAL A 106 1.69 8.65 3.39
C VAL A 106 2.87 8.37 2.47
N GLU A 107 3.24 9.33 1.63
CA GLU A 107 4.34 9.25 0.68
C GLU A 107 5.71 9.10 1.36
N GLU A 108 5.83 9.47 2.63
CA GLU A 108 7.03 9.22 3.44
C GLU A 108 6.99 7.85 4.13
N LEU A 109 5.81 7.22 4.24
CA LEU A 109 5.62 5.89 4.82
C LEU A 109 5.80 4.78 3.78
N ILE A 110 5.48 5.06 2.51
CA ILE A 110 5.61 4.13 1.38
C ILE A 110 6.39 4.78 0.22
N SER A 111 7.23 4.01 -0.46
CA SER A 111 8.03 4.53 -1.58
C SER A 111 7.17 4.72 -2.84
N VAL A 112 6.50 5.87 -2.95
CA VAL A 112 5.64 6.20 -4.10
C VAL A 112 6.48 6.64 -5.30
N LYS A 113 6.18 6.09 -6.48
CA LYS A 113 6.61 6.63 -7.77
C LYS A 113 5.41 7.16 -8.54
N THR A 114 5.52 8.40 -8.99
CA THR A 114 4.62 8.97 -9.99
C THR A 114 4.98 8.35 -11.35
N PRO A 115 4.00 7.91 -12.16
CA PRO A 115 4.26 7.45 -13.52
C PRO A 115 4.83 8.56 -14.42
#